data_AF-A0A662C3J1-F1
#
_entry.id   AF-A0A662C3J1-F1
#
_cell.length_a   1.000
_cell.length_b   1.000
_cell.length_c   1.000
_cell.angle_alpha   90.00
_cell.angle_beta   90.00
_cell.angle_gamma   90.00
#
_symmetry.space_group_name_H-M   'P 1'
#
loop_
_entity.id
_entity.type
_entity.pdbx_description
1 polymer ?
#
loop_
_entity_poly.entity_id
_entity_poly.type
_entity_poly.pdbx_seq_one_letter_code
_entity_poly.pdbx_strand_id
1 'polypeptide(L)'
;MMEHRYILQKYTGRNSRFECPECEKSGQFTKYIDTETGEQLGKNVGKCNRVDKCGYHYTPKQYFDNNGIKSEKAEAHIPKPQPPPRPVSFIDAGAFNNSLQEYEKNHLIKFLYSLFDTETVNHLIDIYKIGTSIR
;
A
#
# COMPACT_ATOMS: atom_id res chain seq x y z
N MET A 1 5.32 12.17 -15.68
CA MET A 1 4.91 11.84 -14.30
C MET A 1 4.29 13.11 -13.73
N MET A 2 3.14 13.06 -13.06
CA MET A 2 2.67 14.23 -12.31
C MET A 2 3.54 14.33 -11.06
N GLU A 3 4.41 15.33 -11.01
CA GLU A 3 5.09 15.68 -9.76
C GLU A 3 4.09 16.42 -8.88
N HIS A 4 3.81 15.87 -7.71
CA HIS A 4 2.96 16.52 -6.72
C HIS A 4 3.76 17.64 -6.04
N ARG A 5 3.24 18.88 -6.05
CA ARG A 5 3.88 20.04 -5.40
C ARG A 5 4.08 19.85 -3.89
N TYR A 6 3.15 19.18 -3.22
CA TYR A 6 3.20 18.97 -1.77
C TYR A 6 3.48 17.51 -1.45
N ILE A 7 4.67 17.23 -0.90
CA ILE A 7 5.13 15.87 -0.58
C ILE A 7 5.51 15.72 0.89
N LEU A 8 5.50 14.50 1.40
CA LEU A 8 6.07 14.21 2.72
C LEU A 8 7.59 14.40 2.66
N GLN A 9 8.15 15.06 3.68
CA GLN A 9 9.59 15.32 3.79
C GLN A 9 10.38 14.00 3.72
N LYS A 10 11.29 13.92 2.75
CA LYS A 10 12.20 12.78 2.59
C LYS A 10 13.03 12.59 3.86
N TYR A 11 13.32 11.33 4.18
CA TYR A 11 14.12 11.00 5.34
C TYR A 11 15.58 11.39 5.09
N THR A 12 16.12 12.30 5.92
CA THR A 12 17.54 12.70 5.91
C THR A 12 18.25 12.41 7.23
N GLY A 13 17.56 11.74 8.16
CA GLY A 13 18.06 11.42 9.50
C GLY A 13 17.04 11.74 10.59
N ARG A 14 17.44 11.59 11.86
CA ARG A 14 16.56 11.76 13.03
C ARG A 14 15.90 13.15 13.07
N ASN A 15 16.60 14.19 12.61
CA ASN A 15 16.10 15.58 12.60
C ASN A 15 14.98 15.82 11.56
N SER A 16 14.80 14.92 10.59
CA SER A 16 13.70 14.97 9.61
C SER A 16 12.41 14.31 10.12
N ARG A 17 12.40 13.88 11.39
CA ARG A 17 11.26 13.28 12.05
C ARG A 17 10.96 14.02 13.34
N PHE A 18 9.72 14.46 13.45
CA PHE A 18 9.28 15.34 14.52
C PHE A 18 8.42 14.58 15.52
N GLU A 19 8.02 15.28 16.56
CA GLU A 19 7.01 14.83 17.49
C GLU A 19 5.62 14.88 16.86
N CYS A 20 4.84 13.83 17.08
CA CYS A 20 3.47 13.76 16.58
C CYS A 20 2.54 14.58 17.49
N PRO A 21 1.70 15.47 16.92
CA PRO A 21 0.79 16.30 17.73
C PRO A 21 -0.32 15.49 18.41
N GLU A 22 -0.61 14.28 17.94
CA GLU A 22 -1.69 13.43 18.48
C GLU A 22 -1.20 12.47 19.58
N CYS A 23 -0.01 11.87 19.38
CA CYS A 23 0.49 10.82 20.29
C CYS A 23 1.78 11.19 21.01
N GLU A 24 2.29 12.41 20.79
CA GLU A 24 3.45 13.01 21.47
C GLU A 24 4.73 12.15 21.41
N LYS A 25 4.80 11.24 20.42
CA LYS A 25 6.00 10.42 20.20
C LYS A 25 6.96 11.15 19.27
N SER A 26 8.14 11.45 19.80
CA SER A 26 9.26 12.01 19.04
C SER A 26 9.73 11.05 17.95
N GLY A 27 10.16 11.62 16.82
CA GLY A 27 10.67 10.86 15.68
C GLY A 27 9.61 10.07 14.89
N GLN A 28 8.31 10.25 15.19
CA GLN A 28 7.22 9.52 14.53
C GLN A 28 6.44 10.38 13.53
N PHE A 29 6.72 11.68 13.43
CA PHE A 29 5.95 12.59 12.58
C PHE A 29 6.75 13.05 11.36
N THR A 30 6.13 12.92 10.18
CA THR A 30 6.69 13.39 8.91
C THR A 30 5.82 14.53 8.39
N LYS A 31 6.42 15.70 8.17
CA LYS A 31 5.71 16.90 7.71
C LYS A 31 5.59 16.97 6.19
N TYR A 32 4.58 17.66 5.69
CA TYR A 32 4.50 18.04 4.27
C TYR A 32 5.39 19.24 3.98
N ILE A 33 6.10 19.18 2.85
CA ILE A 33 6.90 20.26 2.29
C ILE A 33 6.39 20.66 0.91
N ASP A 34 6.53 21.93 0.56
CA ASP A 34 6.37 22.41 -0.81
C ASP A 34 7.66 22.10 -1.59
N THR A 35 7.56 21.43 -2.73
CA THR A 35 8.72 21.10 -3.57
C THR A 35 9.28 22.31 -4.30
N GLU A 36 8.50 23.39 -4.46
CA GLU A 36 8.95 24.62 -5.11
C GLU A 36 9.78 25.49 -4.16
N THR A 37 9.37 25.61 -2.90
CA THR A 37 10.07 26.47 -1.91
C THR A 37 10.96 25.69 -0.94
N GLY A 38 10.74 24.38 -0.78
CA GLY A 38 11.39 23.55 0.22
C GLY A 38 10.85 23.74 1.65
N GLU A 39 9.85 24.59 1.84
CA GLU A 39 9.33 24.95 3.16
C GLU A 39 8.25 23.99 3.66
N GLN A 40 8.12 23.91 4.99
CA GLN A 40 7.07 23.11 5.63
C GLN A 40 5.74 23.84 5.58
N LEU A 41 4.67 23.15 5.17
CA LEU A 41 3.34 23.76 5.02
C LEU A 41 2.77 24.26 6.35
N GLY A 42 3.11 23.58 7.44
CA GLY A 42 2.71 23.98 8.78
C GLY A 42 3.26 23.02 9.83
N LYS A 43 3.21 23.45 11.09
CA LYS A 43 3.78 22.68 12.21
C LYS A 43 3.11 21.31 12.38
N ASN A 44 1.80 21.24 12.15
CA ASN A 44 0.99 20.04 12.39
C ASN A 44 0.58 19.34 11.08
N VAL A 45 1.00 19.86 9.92
CA VAL A 45 0.62 19.33 8.60
C VAL A 45 1.58 18.20 8.23
N GLY A 46 1.08 16.96 8.27
CA GLY A 46 1.93 15.79 8.13
C GLY A 46 1.22 14.49 8.47
N LYS A 47 1.99 13.41 8.53
CA LYS A 47 1.52 12.06 8.83
C LYS A 47 2.36 11.43 9.93
N CYS A 48 1.70 10.76 10.86
CA CYS A 48 2.34 9.89 11.85
C CYS A 48 2.72 8.55 11.23
N ASN A 49 3.93 8.07 11.53
CA ASN A 49 4.44 6.78 11.07
C ASN A 49 3.74 5.60 11.78
N ARG A 50 3.17 5.83 12.97
CA ARG A 50 2.38 4.84 13.71
C ARG A 50 0.94 4.79 13.18
N VAL A 51 0.76 4.53 11.88
CA VAL A 51 -0.55 4.61 11.21
C VAL A 51 -1.57 3.69 11.88
N ASP A 52 -1.18 2.47 12.24
CA ASP A 52 -2.09 1.47 12.81
C ASP A 52 -2.50 1.77 14.27
N LYS A 53 -1.69 2.55 15.00
CA LYS A 53 -1.93 2.85 16.44
C LYS A 53 -2.43 4.27 16.68
N CYS A 54 -1.93 5.24 15.92
CA CYS A 54 -2.20 6.66 16.09
C CYS A 54 -3.04 7.21 14.93
N GLY A 55 -2.74 6.81 13.70
CA GLY A 55 -3.54 7.20 12.53
C GLY A 55 -3.49 8.68 12.15
N TYR A 56 -2.79 9.55 12.88
CA TYR A 56 -2.77 10.99 12.62
C TYR A 56 -2.26 11.30 11.21
N HIS A 57 -3.09 11.98 10.42
CA HIS A 57 -2.76 12.46 9.09
C HIS A 57 -3.51 13.75 8.77
N TYR A 58 -2.78 14.87 8.79
CA TYR A 58 -3.28 16.16 8.35
C TYR A 58 -2.67 16.50 6.98
N THR A 59 -3.49 16.39 5.94
CA THR A 59 -3.10 16.53 4.53
C THR A 59 -2.98 17.99 4.09
N PRO A 60 -2.22 18.30 3.02
CA PRO A 60 -2.21 19.63 2.41
C PRO A 60 -3.61 20.11 2.02
N LYS A 61 -4.45 19.22 1.48
CA LYS A 61 -5.84 19.55 1.13
C LYS A 61 -6.61 20.10 2.34
N GLN A 62 -6.61 19.36 3.45
CA GLN A 62 -7.28 19.79 4.68
C GLN A 62 -6.66 21.09 5.23
N TYR A 63 -5.34 21.27 5.12
CA TYR A 63 -4.68 22.51 5.52
C TYR A 63 -5.18 23.72 4.72
N PHE A 64 -5.25 23.62 3.39
CA PHE A 64 -5.74 24.72 2.55
C PHE A 64 -7.22 25.01 2.79
N ASP A 65 -8.05 23.96 2.89
CA ASP A 65 -9.48 24.08 3.19
C ASP A 65 -9.70 24.79 4.54
N ASN A 66 -8.98 24.38 5.60
CA ASN A 66 -9.11 24.96 6.95
C ASN A 66 -8.60 26.41 7.05
N ASN A 67 -7.65 26.82 6.21
CA ASN A 67 -7.09 28.17 6.22
C ASN A 67 -7.76 29.10 5.18
N GLY A 68 -8.81 28.64 4.48
CA GLY A 68 -9.49 29.43 3.46
C GLY A 68 -8.62 29.74 2.23
N ILE A 69 -7.52 29.00 2.05
CA ILE A 69 -6.61 29.15 0.93
C ILE A 69 -7.22 28.39 -0.24
N LYS A 70 -7.86 29.12 -1.15
CA LYS A 70 -8.38 28.52 -2.38
C LYS A 70 -7.19 28.09 -3.23
N SER A 71 -7.01 26.78 -3.44
CA SER A 71 -6.12 26.29 -4.49
C SER A 71 -6.54 26.94 -5.80
N GLU A 72 -5.61 27.54 -6.53
CA GLU A 72 -5.84 27.89 -7.94
C GLU A 72 -6.43 26.66 -8.61
N LYS A 73 -7.61 26.82 -9.21
CA LYS A 73 -8.49 25.72 -9.62
C LYS A 73 -7.66 24.64 -10.30
N ALA A 74 -7.47 23.50 -9.62
CA ALA A 74 -6.99 22.31 -10.29
C ALA A 74 -7.95 22.11 -11.46
N GLU A 75 -7.42 22.17 -12.68
CA GLU A 75 -8.19 21.87 -13.89
C GLU A 75 -8.98 20.61 -13.60
N ALA A 76 -10.31 20.70 -13.75
CA ALA A 76 -11.21 19.60 -13.43
C ALA A 76 -10.62 18.34 -14.06
N HIS A 77 -10.33 17.33 -13.24
CA HIS A 77 -9.67 16.12 -13.70
C HIS A 77 -10.59 15.47 -14.74
N ILE A 78 -10.33 15.73 -16.02
CA ILE A 78 -11.03 15.07 -17.10
C ILE A 78 -10.63 13.61 -16.97
N PRO A 79 -11.57 12.69 -16.69
CA PRO A 79 -11.25 11.28 -16.61
C PRO A 79 -10.58 10.89 -17.92
N LYS A 80 -9.31 10.49 -17.86
CA LYS A 80 -8.64 9.96 -19.05
C LYS A 80 -9.49 8.79 -19.53
N PRO A 81 -9.74 8.67 -20.85
CA PRO A 81 -10.38 7.49 -21.40
C PRO A 81 -9.66 6.26 -20.85
N GLN A 82 -10.40 5.35 -20.21
CA GLN A 82 -9.79 4.13 -19.72
C GLN A 82 -9.20 3.41 -20.94
N PRO A 83 -7.91 3.03 -20.91
CA PRO A 83 -7.37 2.21 -21.99
C PRO A 83 -8.22 0.94 -22.10
N PRO A 84 -8.34 0.37 -23.32
CA PRO A 84 -9.06 -0.89 -23.48
C PRO A 84 -8.52 -1.91 -22.49
N PRO A 85 -9.38 -2.76 -21.91
CA PRO A 85 -8.95 -3.79 -20.99
C PRO A 85 -7.85 -4.61 -21.67
N ARG A 86 -6.73 -4.78 -20.96
CA ARG A 86 -5.63 -5.61 -21.47
C ARG A 86 -6.16 -7.03 -21.68
N PRO A 87 -5.69 -7.74 -22.73
CA PRO A 87 -6.06 -9.13 -22.90
C PRO A 87 -5.63 -9.92 -21.65
N VAL A 88 -6.49 -10.84 -21.23
CA VAL A 88 -6.19 -11.74 -20.12
C VAL A 88 -5.01 -12.63 -20.51
N SER A 89 -4.02 -12.72 -19.62
CA SER A 89 -2.91 -13.67 -19.76
C SER A 89 -3.30 -14.98 -19.09
N PHE A 90 -3.06 -16.10 -19.76
CA PHE A 90 -3.27 -17.44 -19.22
C PHE A 90 -1.94 -18.04 -18.76
N ILE A 91 -2.02 -18.92 -17.75
CA ILE A 91 -0.91 -19.79 -17.40
C ILE A 91 -0.85 -20.91 -18.44
N ASP A 92 0.34 -21.30 -18.86
CA ASP A 92 0.53 -22.46 -19.72
C ASP A 92 -0.05 -23.72 -19.07
N ALA A 93 -0.83 -24.49 -19.82
CA ALA A 93 -1.52 -25.66 -19.30
C ALA A 93 -0.54 -26.75 -18.82
N GLY A 94 0.62 -26.88 -19.48
CA GLY A 94 1.68 -27.78 -19.06
C GLY A 94 2.29 -27.36 -17.72
N ALA A 95 2.63 -26.07 -17.58
CA ALA A 95 3.13 -25.52 -16.32
C ALA A 95 2.11 -25.68 -15.18
N PHE A 96 0.83 -25.46 -15.45
CA PHE A 96 -0.26 -25.66 -14.49
C PHE A 96 -0.37 -27.13 -14.05
N ASN A 97 -0.45 -28.08 -14.99
CA ASN A 97 -0.57 -29.51 -14.68
C ASN A 97 0.67 -30.05 -13.94
N ASN A 98 1.86 -29.54 -14.26
CA ASN A 98 3.09 -29.89 -13.55
C ASN A 98 3.08 -29.38 -12.10
N SER A 99 2.35 -28.30 -11.81
CA SER A 99 2.22 -27.80 -10.44
C SER A 99 1.32 -28.68 -9.57
N LEU A 100 0.38 -29.45 -10.13
CA LEU A 100 -0.59 -30.25 -9.37
C LEU A 100 0.00 -31.58 -8.84
N GLN A 101 1.27 -31.56 -8.46
CA GLN A 101 2.06 -32.75 -8.12
C GLN A 101 2.87 -32.50 -6.84
N GLU A 102 3.50 -33.56 -6.32
CA GLU A 102 4.43 -33.51 -5.18
C GLU A 102 3.91 -32.82 -3.91
N TYR A 103 2.62 -32.98 -3.58
CA TYR A 103 2.02 -32.38 -2.37
C TYR A 103 2.70 -32.79 -1.06
N GLU A 104 3.37 -33.94 -1.05
CA GLU A 104 4.22 -34.41 0.05
C GLU A 104 5.41 -33.49 0.37
N LYS A 105 5.81 -32.62 -0.56
CA LYS A 105 6.85 -31.60 -0.33
C LYS A 105 6.26 -30.21 -0.08
N ASN A 106 4.95 -30.05 -0.25
CA ASN A 106 4.29 -28.76 -0.15
C ASN A 106 3.98 -28.41 1.31
N HIS A 107 4.70 -27.41 1.85
CA HIS A 107 4.54 -26.97 3.24
C HIS A 107 3.13 -26.47 3.56
N LEU A 108 2.45 -25.84 2.57
CA LEU A 108 1.07 -25.40 2.76
C LEU A 108 0.15 -26.61 2.95
N ILE A 109 0.28 -27.64 2.11
CA ILE A 109 -0.57 -28.84 2.21
C ILE A 109 -0.33 -29.58 3.54
N LYS A 110 0.94 -29.69 3.97
CA LYS A 110 1.27 -30.26 5.30
C LYS A 110 0.60 -29.50 6.43
N PHE A 111 0.61 -28.17 6.35
CA PHE A 111 -0.05 -27.33 7.33
C PHE A 111 -1.58 -27.50 7.30
N LEU A 112 -2.18 -27.61 6.11
CA LEU A 112 -3.62 -27.85 5.98
C LEU A 112 -4.03 -29.20 6.59
N TYR A 113 -3.24 -30.26 6.41
CA TYR A 113 -3.47 -31.56 7.07
C TYR A 113 -3.32 -31.50 8.60
N SER A 114 -2.64 -30.50 9.17
CA SER A 114 -2.60 -30.30 10.62
C SER A 114 -3.86 -29.63 11.18
N LEU A 115 -4.65 -28.99 10.31
CA LEU A 115 -5.86 -28.24 10.69
C LEU A 115 -7.15 -28.96 10.31
N PHE A 116 -7.15 -29.68 9.19
CA PHE A 116 -8.31 -30.31 8.59
C PHE A 116 -8.07 -31.80 8.32
N ASP A 117 -9.16 -32.54 8.18
CA ASP A 117 -9.13 -33.94 7.76
C ASP A 117 -8.76 -34.09 6.28
N THR A 118 -8.40 -35.33 5.91
CA THR A 118 -7.88 -35.63 4.58
C THR A 118 -8.87 -35.32 3.46
N GLU A 119 -10.17 -35.52 3.67
CA GLU A 119 -11.18 -35.27 2.64
C GLU A 119 -11.34 -33.77 2.40
N THR A 120 -11.40 -32.98 3.47
CA THR A 120 -11.46 -31.51 3.39
C THR A 120 -10.23 -30.95 2.66
N VAL A 121 -9.02 -31.40 2.98
CA VAL A 121 -7.80 -30.89 2.31
C VAL A 121 -7.78 -31.24 0.83
N ASN A 122 -8.13 -32.48 0.46
CA ASN A 122 -8.22 -32.86 -0.95
C ASN A 122 -9.29 -32.07 -1.70
N HIS A 123 -10.43 -31.79 -1.05
CA HIS A 123 -11.45 -30.92 -1.61
C HIS A 123 -10.93 -29.49 -1.83
N LEU A 124 -10.20 -28.93 -0.87
CA LEU A 124 -9.57 -27.61 -0.98
C LEU A 124 -8.55 -27.54 -2.13
N ILE A 125 -7.74 -28.57 -2.30
CA ILE A 125 -6.78 -28.67 -3.42
C ILE A 125 -7.52 -28.63 -4.75
N ASP A 126 -8.63 -29.35 -4.88
CA ASP A 126 -9.38 -29.42 -6.12
C ASP A 126 -10.15 -28.13 -6.44
N ILE A 127 -10.80 -27.50 -5.47
CA ILE A 127 -11.58 -26.27 -5.73
C ILE A 127 -10.70 -25.05 -6.02
N TYR A 128 -9.56 -24.94 -5.33
CA TYR A 128 -8.65 -23.80 -5.48
C TYR A 128 -7.49 -24.07 -6.43
N LYS A 129 -7.39 -25.29 -6.97
CA LYS A 129 -6.30 -25.73 -7.86
C LYS A 129 -4.93 -25.41 -7.27
N ILE A 130 -4.74 -25.79 -6.00
CA ILE A 130 -3.53 -25.51 -5.25
C ILE A 130 -2.39 -26.30 -5.87
N GLY A 131 -1.40 -25.62 -6.44
CA GLY A 131 -0.19 -26.24 -6.99
C GLY A 131 1.00 -26.19 -6.02
N THR A 132 2.04 -26.94 -6.37
CA THR A 132 3.36 -26.94 -5.74
C THR A 132 4.34 -26.20 -6.64
N SER A 133 5.04 -25.22 -6.08
CA SER A 133 6.10 -24.49 -6.80
C SER A 133 7.39 -25.30 -6.76
N ILE A 134 7.98 -25.54 -7.93
CA ILE A 134 9.34 -26.05 -8.06
C ILE A 134 10.27 -24.85 -7.92
N ARG A 135 10.74 -24.58 -6.71
CA ARG A 135 11.77 -23.56 -6.45
C ARG A 135 12.91 -24.15 -5.66
#